data_AF-A0ABD4XJA6-F1
#
_entry.id   AF-A0ABD4XJA6-F1
#
_cell.length_a   1.000
_cell.length_b   1.000
_cell.length_c   1.000
_cell.angle_alpha   90.00
_cell.angle_beta   90.00
_cell.angle_gamma   90.00
#
_symmetry.space_group_name_H-M   'P 1'
#
loop_
_entity.id
_entity.type
_entity.pdbx_description
1 polymer ?
#
loop_
_entity_poly.entity_id
_entity_poly.type
_entity_poly.pdbx_seq_one_letter_code
_entity_poly.pdbx_strand_id
1 'polypeptide(L)'
;MKKKIITVIAGIIAIILIVVVSDHYQGTTSSSDNTASSHKWTKKSFDQLKVGDFNETGKGGSSYESIVAKYGRPDKKSKTKADNHILTVVSWKNIAGDYTGVTLTFMSQKDSSKTAKLTSKTLLDSKTINLAKKWTMTTYNAVELENKNDQEHAGDSLSSLTSKYGKPAVLTIARINGKVQTNAVWHNTNGGANGTVSIDFSSHNTAVDKSQEKLR
;
A
#
# COMPACT_ATOMS: atom_id res chain seq x y z
N MET A 1 35.45 14.14 -5.70
CA MET A 1 34.60 13.43 -6.68
C MET A 1 33.27 13.09 -6.01
N LYS A 2 32.17 13.66 -6.49
CA LYS A 2 30.83 13.47 -5.90
C LYS A 2 30.41 12.02 -6.14
N LYS A 3 30.22 11.24 -5.07
CA LYS A 3 29.64 9.90 -5.14
C LYS A 3 28.27 10.05 -5.81
N LYS A 4 28.14 9.56 -7.05
CA LYS A 4 26.84 9.40 -7.69
C LYS A 4 26.07 8.43 -6.80
N ILE A 5 25.12 8.96 -6.04
CA ILE A 5 24.15 8.15 -5.31
C ILE A 5 23.35 7.46 -6.41
N ILE A 6 23.72 6.22 -6.72
CA ILE A 6 22.92 5.33 -7.52
C ILE A 6 21.73 4.99 -6.63
N THR A 7 20.72 5.85 -6.65
CA THR A 7 19.45 5.60 -5.97
C THR A 7 18.83 4.40 -6.64
N VAL A 8 18.91 3.27 -5.94
CA VAL A 8 18.24 2.01 -6.23
C VAL A 8 16.74 2.31 -6.34
N ILE A 9 16.23 2.40 -7.57
CA ILE A 9 14.81 2.62 -7.87
C ILE A 9 14.02 1.29 -7.85
N ALA A 10 14.69 0.15 -7.78
CA ALA A 10 14.06 -1.17 -7.97
C ALA A 10 13.59 -1.88 -6.67
N GLY A 11 12.94 -1.19 -5.73
CA GLY A 11 12.40 -1.91 -4.55
C GLY A 11 12.01 -1.13 -3.30
N ILE A 12 11.84 0.18 -3.38
CA ILE A 12 11.68 1.03 -2.19
C ILE A 12 10.35 0.73 -1.43
N ILE A 13 9.27 0.34 -2.12
CA ILE A 13 8.00 -0.04 -1.45
C ILE A 13 8.01 -1.49 -0.96
N ALA A 14 8.77 -2.40 -1.60
CA ALA A 14 8.85 -3.81 -1.20
C ALA A 14 9.32 -3.99 0.26
N ILE A 15 10.16 -3.08 0.77
CA ILE A 15 10.65 -3.10 2.15
C ILE A 15 9.55 -2.68 3.16
N ILE A 16 8.63 -1.79 2.78
CA ILE A 16 7.49 -1.35 3.61
C ILE A 16 6.30 -2.32 3.51
N LEU A 17 6.29 -3.18 2.48
CA LEU A 17 5.32 -4.25 2.23
C LEU A 17 5.49 -5.49 3.14
N ILE A 18 6.29 -5.43 4.19
CA ILE A 18 6.26 -6.47 5.23
C ILE A 18 5.03 -6.19 6.10
N VAL A 19 4.02 -7.05 5.92
CA VAL A 19 2.77 -7.27 6.68
C VAL A 19 1.47 -6.81 5.95
N VAL A 20 0.53 -7.78 5.85
CA VAL A 20 -0.88 -7.73 5.44
C VAL A 20 -1.28 -8.04 3.98
N VAL A 21 -0.75 -9.11 3.37
CA VAL A 21 -1.64 -9.96 2.53
C VAL A 21 -1.85 -11.31 3.21
N SER A 22 -0.79 -11.97 3.69
CA SER A 22 -0.87 -13.28 4.33
C SER A 22 -1.78 -13.28 5.59
N ASP A 23 -1.70 -12.25 6.43
CA ASP A 23 -2.49 -12.15 7.66
C ASP A 23 -3.95 -11.71 7.44
N HIS A 24 -4.33 -11.23 6.25
CA HIS A 24 -5.75 -11.02 5.98
C HIS A 24 -6.47 -12.38 5.76
N TYR A 25 -5.73 -13.42 5.37
CA TYR A 25 -6.25 -14.75 5.07
C TYR A 25 -6.07 -15.80 6.17
N GLN A 26 -5.12 -15.60 7.10
CA GLN A 26 -4.96 -16.52 8.22
C GLN A 26 -5.84 -16.13 9.42
N GLY A 27 -6.76 -17.04 9.75
CA GLY A 27 -7.56 -16.99 10.97
C GLY A 27 -6.72 -17.24 12.22
N THR A 28 -7.26 -16.79 13.36
CA THR A 28 -6.78 -16.96 14.75
C THR A 28 -5.56 -16.09 15.11
N THR A 29 -5.54 -15.25 16.15
CA THR A 29 -6.15 -15.33 17.49
C THR A 29 -7.01 -14.10 17.82
N SER A 30 -8.25 -14.35 18.24
CA SER A 30 -9.22 -13.35 18.66
C SER A 30 -8.95 -12.89 20.10
N SER A 31 -8.62 -11.62 20.30
CA SER A 31 -9.05 -10.92 21.51
C SER A 31 -10.37 -10.23 21.17
N SER A 32 -11.46 -10.90 21.53
CA SER A 32 -12.83 -10.43 21.34
C SER A 32 -13.13 -9.26 22.25
N ASP A 33 -12.83 -8.05 21.80
CA ASP A 33 -13.63 -6.89 22.18
C ASP A 33 -14.60 -6.63 21.03
N ASN A 34 -15.86 -7.05 21.25
CA ASN A 34 -17.02 -6.81 20.39
C ASN A 34 -17.35 -5.32 20.34
N THR A 35 -16.48 -4.54 19.70
CA THR A 35 -16.79 -3.20 19.20
C THR A 35 -16.36 -3.17 17.74
N ALA A 36 -17.08 -3.92 16.90
CA ALA A 36 -17.00 -3.73 15.45
C ALA A 36 -17.19 -2.22 15.20
N SER A 37 -16.14 -1.54 14.76
CA SER A 37 -16.15 -0.09 14.65
C SER A 37 -17.29 0.30 13.71
N SER A 38 -18.27 1.04 14.23
CA SER A 38 -19.40 1.60 13.47
C SER A 38 -18.95 2.61 12.39
N HIS A 39 -17.66 2.95 12.35
CA HIS A 39 -17.06 3.91 11.45
C HIS A 39 -16.73 3.24 10.11
N LYS A 40 -17.50 3.61 9.08
CA LYS A 40 -17.28 3.15 7.69
C LYS A 40 -16.11 3.90 7.08
N TRP A 41 -15.02 3.19 6.77
CA TRP A 41 -13.96 3.74 5.94
C TRP A 41 -14.51 4.08 4.55
N THR A 42 -14.22 5.27 4.06
CA THR A 42 -14.56 5.71 2.69
C THR A 42 -13.27 6.02 1.93
N LYS A 43 -13.35 6.04 0.59
CA LYS A 43 -12.20 6.48 -0.22
C LYS A 43 -11.75 7.88 0.15
N LYS A 44 -12.70 8.81 0.35
CA LYS A 44 -12.42 10.18 0.79
C LYS A 44 -11.69 10.23 2.13
N SER A 45 -12.13 9.44 3.12
CA SER A 45 -11.52 9.43 4.44
C SER A 45 -10.11 8.81 4.43
N PHE A 46 -9.89 7.81 3.57
CA PHE A 46 -8.57 7.24 3.30
C PHE A 46 -7.64 8.24 2.59
N ASP A 47 -8.12 8.92 1.55
CA ASP A 47 -7.34 9.89 0.77
C ASP A 47 -6.88 11.07 1.63
N GLN A 48 -7.73 11.51 2.57
CA GLN A 48 -7.42 12.59 3.53
C GLN A 48 -6.32 12.25 4.54
N LEU A 49 -5.98 10.96 4.76
CA LEU A 49 -4.90 10.60 5.66
C LEU A 49 -3.56 11.12 5.14
N LYS A 50 -2.84 11.86 6.00
CA LYS A 50 -1.51 12.37 5.69
C LYS A 50 -0.48 11.29 5.98
N VAL A 51 0.17 10.79 4.93
CA VAL A 51 1.33 9.91 5.06
C VAL A 51 2.56 10.78 5.29
N GLY A 52 3.35 10.48 6.31
CA GLY A 52 4.62 11.15 6.62
C GLY A 52 5.80 10.46 5.96
N ASP A 53 6.94 11.14 5.92
CA ASP A 53 8.15 10.60 5.30
C ASP A 53 8.77 9.48 6.14
N PHE A 54 8.89 8.29 5.55
CA PHE A 54 9.51 7.13 6.16
C PHE A 54 10.95 7.42 6.63
N ASN A 55 11.75 8.16 5.85
CA ASN A 55 13.14 8.48 6.18
C ASN A 55 13.28 9.48 7.33
N GLU A 56 12.20 10.21 7.67
CA GLU A 56 12.12 11.13 8.79
C GLU A 56 11.17 10.61 9.89
N THR A 57 11.11 9.29 10.08
CA THR A 57 10.28 8.64 11.12
C THR A 57 8.80 9.05 11.06
N GLY A 58 8.25 9.18 9.84
CA GLY A 58 6.87 9.55 9.60
C GLY A 58 6.54 11.02 9.86
N LYS A 59 7.53 11.92 9.88
CA LYS A 59 7.28 13.36 10.03
C LYS A 59 6.27 13.86 8.99
N GLY A 60 5.33 14.69 9.46
CA GLY A 60 4.19 15.18 8.68
C GLY A 60 3.02 14.21 8.55
N GLY A 61 3.16 12.98 9.06
CA GLY A 61 2.12 11.96 9.05
C GLY A 61 1.03 12.17 10.11
N SER A 62 -0.16 11.64 9.84
CA SER A 62 -1.24 11.54 10.82
C SER A 62 -0.81 10.73 12.04
N SER A 63 -1.27 11.12 13.24
CA SER A 63 -0.95 10.37 14.46
C SER A 63 -1.85 9.15 14.60
N TYR A 64 -1.30 8.05 15.15
CA TYR A 64 -2.07 6.85 15.48
C TYR A 64 -3.29 7.18 16.36
N GLU A 65 -3.08 7.99 17.41
CA GLU A 65 -4.14 8.33 18.38
C GLU A 65 -5.28 9.11 17.74
N SER A 66 -4.99 10.04 16.82
CA SER A 66 -6.04 10.78 16.10
C SER A 66 -6.89 9.89 15.20
N ILE A 67 -6.27 8.87 14.59
CA ILE A 67 -6.95 7.94 13.71
C ILE A 67 -7.84 7.00 14.54
N VAL A 68 -7.34 6.45 15.64
CA VAL A 68 -8.14 5.60 16.53
C VAL A 68 -9.28 6.38 17.17
N ALA A 69 -9.05 7.64 17.57
CA ALA A 69 -10.12 8.49 18.10
C ALA A 69 -11.23 8.73 17.06
N LYS A 70 -10.88 8.83 15.77
CA LYS A 70 -11.83 9.11 14.69
C LYS A 70 -12.53 7.87 14.11
N TYR A 71 -11.82 6.75 13.99
CA TYR A 71 -12.30 5.55 13.29
C TYR A 71 -12.49 4.34 14.22
N GLY A 72 -12.22 4.51 15.52
CA GLY A 72 -12.32 3.44 16.51
C GLY A 72 -11.11 2.52 16.52
N ARG A 73 -11.17 1.51 17.39
CA ARG A 73 -10.12 0.52 17.57
C ARG A 73 -9.97 -0.34 16.30
N PRO A 74 -8.73 -0.63 15.84
CA PRO A 74 -8.52 -1.52 14.71
C PRO A 74 -8.87 -2.97 15.06
N ASP A 75 -9.26 -3.74 14.05
CA ASP A 75 -9.55 -5.17 14.17
C ASP A 75 -8.29 -6.00 14.44
N LYS A 76 -7.17 -5.62 13.80
CA LYS A 76 -5.85 -6.24 14.05
C LYS A 76 -4.81 -5.18 14.33
N LYS A 77 -3.83 -5.55 15.15
CA LYS A 77 -2.67 -4.74 15.47
C LYS A 77 -1.46 -5.64 15.68
N SER A 78 -0.37 -5.31 15.02
CA SER A 78 0.93 -5.94 15.23
C SER A 78 2.00 -4.87 15.41
N LYS A 79 3.09 -5.24 16.08
CA LYS A 79 4.26 -4.39 16.27
C LYS A 79 5.51 -5.17 15.93
N THR A 80 6.43 -4.52 15.25
CA THR A 80 7.72 -5.07 14.90
C THR A 80 8.80 -4.02 15.19
N LYS A 81 9.88 -4.44 15.83
CA LYS A 81 11.09 -3.61 15.96
C LYS A 81 11.90 -3.74 14.66
N ALA A 82 12.23 -2.60 14.05
CA ALA A 82 13.05 -2.51 12.86
C ALA A 82 14.14 -1.46 13.13
N ASP A 83 15.39 -1.91 13.29
CA ASP A 83 16.52 -1.11 13.75
C ASP A 83 16.20 -0.32 15.04
N ASN A 84 16.27 1.01 14.99
CA ASN A 84 15.96 1.94 16.07
C ASN A 84 14.50 2.43 16.05
N HIS A 85 13.65 1.78 15.26
CA HIS A 85 12.24 2.15 15.11
C HIS A 85 11.31 1.00 15.47
N ILE A 86 10.07 1.36 15.77
CA ILE A 86 8.96 0.44 15.96
C ILE A 86 7.95 0.72 14.88
N LEU A 87 7.66 -0.31 14.09
CA LEU A 87 6.58 -0.33 13.14
C LEU A 87 5.34 -0.88 13.84
N THR A 88 4.25 -0.12 13.83
CA THR A 88 2.94 -0.57 14.30
C THR A 88 2.03 -0.67 13.08
N VAL A 89 1.59 -1.88 12.75
CA VAL A 89 0.68 -2.14 11.64
C VAL A 89 -0.70 -2.41 12.21
N VAL A 90 -1.71 -1.75 11.68
CA VAL A 90 -3.10 -1.91 12.12
C VAL A 90 -4.04 -2.01 10.94
N SER A 91 -5.11 -2.78 11.09
CA SER A 91 -6.10 -2.97 10.03
C SER A 91 -7.53 -2.85 10.53
N TRP A 92 -8.38 -2.28 9.67
CA TRP A 92 -9.84 -2.25 9.83
C TRP A 92 -10.49 -2.99 8.66
N LYS A 93 -11.49 -3.82 8.96
CA LYS A 93 -12.42 -4.39 7.99
C LYS A 93 -13.44 -3.33 7.61
N ASN A 94 -13.89 -3.34 6.36
CA ASN A 94 -14.88 -2.41 5.85
C ASN A 94 -16.02 -3.16 5.15
N ILE A 95 -16.85 -3.85 5.94
CA ILE A 95 -17.84 -4.83 5.46
C ILE A 95 -18.95 -4.18 4.61
N ALA A 96 -19.22 -2.89 4.81
CA ALA A 96 -20.30 -2.15 4.14
C ALA A 96 -19.81 -1.13 3.10
N GLY A 97 -18.53 -1.15 2.73
CA GLY A 97 -17.92 -0.17 1.83
C GLY A 97 -17.58 -0.69 0.43
N ASP A 98 -17.15 0.24 -0.43
CA ASP A 98 -16.59 -0.05 -1.76
C ASP A 98 -15.28 -0.82 -1.70
N TYR A 99 -14.60 -0.76 -0.55
CA TYR A 99 -13.36 -1.46 -0.24
C TYR A 99 -13.60 -2.38 0.94
N THR A 100 -12.82 -3.44 1.06
CA THR A 100 -13.01 -4.47 2.08
C THR A 100 -12.12 -4.26 3.30
N GLY A 101 -11.07 -3.46 3.20
CA GLY A 101 -10.24 -3.13 4.35
C GLY A 101 -9.30 -1.95 4.14
N VAL A 102 -8.81 -1.42 5.27
CA VAL A 102 -7.75 -0.41 5.34
C VAL A 102 -6.67 -0.92 6.28
N THR A 103 -5.43 -0.91 5.82
CA THR A 103 -4.24 -1.20 6.63
C THR A 103 -3.38 0.04 6.71
N LEU A 104 -2.91 0.39 7.90
CA LEU A 104 -2.06 1.55 8.13
C LEU A 104 -0.81 1.12 8.89
N THR A 105 0.34 1.62 8.44
CA THR A 105 1.64 1.39 9.09
C THR A 105 2.12 2.70 9.69
N PHE A 106 2.42 2.65 10.99
CA PHE A 106 2.96 3.76 11.76
C PHE A 106 4.39 3.47 12.19
N MET A 107 5.20 4.51 12.30
CA MET A 107 6.56 4.43 12.82
C MET A 107 6.72 5.32 14.06
N SER A 108 7.47 4.83 15.04
CA SER A 108 7.92 5.58 16.22
C SER A 108 9.35 5.20 16.62
N GLN A 109 10.07 6.07 17.32
CA GLN A 109 11.40 5.76 17.87
C GLN A 109 11.36 4.97 19.19
N LYS A 110 10.21 4.99 19.87
CA LYS A 110 9.98 4.33 21.17
C LYS A 110 8.74 3.47 21.06
N ASP A 111 8.60 2.50 21.96
CA ASP A 111 7.43 1.62 21.99
C ASP A 111 6.22 2.34 22.59
N SER A 112 5.72 3.34 21.86
CA SER A 112 4.65 4.21 22.29
C SER A 112 3.82 4.65 21.10
N SER A 113 2.50 4.52 21.22
CA SER A 113 1.56 5.02 20.22
C SER A 113 1.51 6.55 20.15
N LYS A 114 1.91 7.25 21.22
CA LYS A 114 1.84 8.73 21.33
C LYS A 114 2.68 9.43 20.26
N THR A 115 3.82 8.85 19.91
CA THR A 115 4.74 9.40 18.90
C THR A 115 4.63 8.71 17.56
N ALA A 116 3.74 7.70 17.43
CA ALA A 116 3.60 6.93 16.22
C ALA A 116 2.95 7.76 15.10
N LYS A 117 3.66 7.88 13.97
CA LYS A 117 3.23 8.65 12.80
C LYS A 117 3.03 7.74 11.60
N LEU A 118 1.97 7.99 10.83
CA LEU A 118 1.62 7.22 9.65
C LEU A 118 2.72 7.35 8.58
N THR A 119 3.29 6.23 8.14
CA THR A 119 4.34 6.17 7.09
C THR A 119 3.86 5.46 5.84
N SER A 120 2.82 4.64 5.95
CA SER A 120 2.18 3.98 4.81
C SER A 120 0.69 3.76 5.07
N LYS A 121 -0.11 3.82 4.01
CA LYS A 121 -1.53 3.46 4.03
C LYS A 121 -1.86 2.55 2.86
N THR A 122 -2.64 1.52 3.12
CA THR A 122 -3.04 0.52 2.14
C THR A 122 -4.55 0.38 2.14
N LEU A 123 -5.13 0.38 0.95
CA LEU A 123 -6.54 0.14 0.71
C LEU A 123 -6.69 -1.22 0.03
N LEU A 124 -7.55 -2.08 0.59
CA LEU A 124 -7.81 -3.43 0.08
C LEU A 124 -9.22 -3.51 -0.49
N ASP A 125 -9.35 -4.03 -1.70
CA ASP A 125 -10.62 -4.37 -2.35
C ASP A 125 -10.63 -5.86 -2.72
N SER A 126 -10.95 -6.71 -1.74
CA SER A 126 -10.98 -8.15 -1.95
C SER A 126 -12.09 -8.62 -2.89
N LYS A 127 -13.06 -7.76 -3.24
CA LYS A 127 -14.09 -8.09 -4.23
C LYS A 127 -13.50 -8.16 -5.64
N THR A 128 -12.42 -7.42 -5.90
CA THR A 128 -11.74 -7.41 -7.21
C THR A 128 -10.77 -8.58 -7.41
N ILE A 129 -10.43 -9.30 -6.34
CA ILE A 129 -9.52 -10.46 -6.37
C ILE A 129 -10.02 -11.58 -7.30
N ASN A 130 -11.34 -11.74 -7.39
CA ASN A 130 -11.98 -12.79 -8.17
C ASN A 130 -12.50 -12.31 -9.54
N LEU A 131 -12.25 -11.05 -9.93
CA LEU A 131 -12.72 -10.53 -11.21
C LEU A 131 -11.82 -11.00 -12.35
N ALA A 132 -12.44 -11.62 -13.35
CA ALA A 132 -11.74 -12.31 -14.42
C ALA A 132 -10.94 -11.37 -15.34
N LYS A 133 -9.70 -11.82 -15.61
CA LYS A 133 -8.84 -11.63 -16.78
C LYS A 133 -8.84 -10.27 -17.48
N LYS A 134 -7.80 -9.49 -17.20
CA LYS A 134 -7.30 -8.48 -18.15
C LYS A 134 -5.77 -8.47 -18.34
N TRP A 135 -5.01 -9.08 -17.42
CA TRP A 135 -3.56 -9.16 -17.52
C TRP A 135 -3.11 -10.46 -18.20
N THR A 136 -2.20 -10.36 -19.16
CA THR A 136 -1.41 -11.45 -19.76
C THR A 136 0.06 -11.06 -19.72
N MET A 137 0.99 -11.99 -20.00
CA MET A 137 2.41 -11.64 -20.14
C MET A 137 2.62 -10.55 -21.20
N THR A 138 1.89 -10.61 -22.32
CA THR A 138 1.93 -9.58 -23.36
C THR A 138 1.50 -8.21 -22.84
N THR A 139 0.38 -8.12 -22.12
CA THR A 139 -0.10 -6.82 -21.62
C THR A 139 0.77 -6.28 -20.47
N TYR A 140 1.36 -7.17 -19.67
CA TYR A 140 2.34 -6.82 -18.65
C TYR A 140 3.62 -6.26 -19.27
N ASN A 141 4.18 -6.95 -20.27
CA ASN A 141 5.39 -6.50 -20.97
C ASN A 141 5.16 -5.15 -21.68
N ALA A 142 3.96 -4.91 -22.20
CA ALA A 142 3.58 -3.68 -22.86
C ALA A 142 3.39 -2.46 -21.93
N VAL A 143 3.41 -2.61 -20.60
CA VAL A 143 3.36 -1.46 -19.68
C VAL A 143 4.61 -0.60 -19.88
N GLU A 144 4.41 0.66 -20.24
CA GLU A 144 5.47 1.64 -20.43
C GLU A 144 5.91 2.23 -19.09
N LEU A 145 7.21 2.17 -18.80
CA LEU A 145 7.80 2.77 -17.60
C LEU A 145 8.39 4.13 -17.94
N GLU A 146 8.45 5.03 -16.97
CA GLU A 146 9.15 6.31 -17.10
C GLU A 146 10.60 6.09 -17.56
N ASN A 147 10.97 6.69 -18.69
CA ASN A 147 12.34 6.69 -19.19
C ASN A 147 13.14 7.82 -18.52
N LYS A 148 14.26 7.48 -17.88
CA LYS A 148 15.12 8.43 -17.15
C LYS A 148 15.83 9.45 -18.04
N ASN A 149 15.85 9.24 -19.35
CA ASN A 149 16.71 10.02 -20.25
C ASN A 149 15.96 11.10 -21.04
N ASP A 150 14.68 10.90 -21.36
CA ASP A 150 14.06 11.70 -22.42
C ASP A 150 12.81 12.47 -22.00
N GLN A 151 12.03 12.03 -21.01
CA GLN A 151 10.88 12.78 -20.46
C GLN A 151 10.49 12.19 -19.09
N GLU A 152 10.70 12.93 -17.99
CA GLU A 152 10.11 12.56 -16.70
C GLU A 152 8.57 12.46 -16.87
N HIS A 153 7.96 11.39 -16.33
CA HIS A 153 6.50 11.16 -16.35
C HIS A 153 5.87 10.69 -17.68
N ALA A 154 6.65 10.18 -18.63
CA ALA A 154 6.10 9.62 -19.88
C ALA A 154 5.61 8.16 -19.79
N GLY A 155 5.64 7.53 -18.62
CA GLY A 155 5.16 6.14 -18.43
C GLY A 155 3.64 6.02 -18.34
N ASP A 156 3.14 4.78 -18.39
CA ASP A 156 1.73 4.47 -18.19
C ASP A 156 1.22 4.99 -16.84
N SER A 157 0.11 5.71 -16.85
CA SER A 157 -0.47 6.26 -15.63
C SER A 157 -1.29 5.22 -14.85
N LEU A 158 -1.36 5.35 -13.52
CA LEU A 158 -2.26 4.54 -12.69
C LEU A 158 -3.72 4.61 -13.19
N SER A 159 -4.14 5.78 -13.68
CA SER A 159 -5.48 5.99 -14.22
C SER A 159 -5.70 5.22 -15.52
N SER A 160 -4.76 5.26 -16.47
CA SER A 160 -4.88 4.52 -17.74
C SER A 160 -4.88 3.02 -17.50
N LEU A 161 -3.99 2.52 -16.64
CA LEU A 161 -3.95 1.11 -16.26
C LEU A 161 -5.22 0.68 -15.51
N THR A 162 -5.76 1.53 -14.63
CA THR A 162 -7.03 1.24 -13.94
C THR A 162 -8.21 1.18 -14.91
N SER A 163 -8.29 2.10 -15.88
CA SER A 163 -9.32 2.06 -16.91
C SER A 163 -9.21 0.81 -17.79
N LYS A 164 -7.98 0.48 -18.22
CA LYS A 164 -7.72 -0.67 -19.09
C LYS A 164 -7.94 -1.99 -18.36
N TYR A 165 -7.36 -2.16 -17.17
CA TYR A 165 -7.26 -3.41 -16.44
C TYR A 165 -8.17 -3.54 -15.21
N GLY A 166 -9.03 -2.55 -14.95
CA GLY A 166 -9.90 -2.51 -13.78
C GLY A 166 -9.20 -1.96 -12.53
N LYS A 167 -9.95 -1.79 -11.44
CA LYS A 167 -9.39 -1.30 -10.17
C LYS A 167 -8.38 -2.29 -9.61
N PRO A 168 -7.24 -1.83 -9.06
CA PRO A 168 -6.32 -2.70 -8.34
C PRO A 168 -6.98 -3.22 -7.06
N ALA A 169 -6.67 -4.46 -6.71
CA ALA A 169 -7.13 -5.10 -5.48
C ALA A 169 -6.42 -4.54 -4.23
N VAL A 170 -5.19 -4.05 -4.41
CA VAL A 170 -4.42 -3.41 -3.34
C VAL A 170 -3.85 -2.11 -3.87
N LEU A 171 -3.99 -1.04 -3.09
CA LEU A 171 -3.33 0.24 -3.34
C LEU A 171 -2.59 0.67 -2.07
N THR A 172 -1.26 0.67 -2.12
CA THR A 172 -0.39 1.10 -1.04
C THR A 172 0.24 2.45 -1.38
N ILE A 173 0.20 3.39 -0.45
CA ILE A 173 0.76 4.73 -0.62
C ILE A 173 1.74 4.98 0.54
N ALA A 174 2.98 5.31 0.20
CA ALA A 174 4.03 5.69 1.12
C ALA A 174 4.66 7.04 0.73
N ARG A 175 5.31 7.72 1.67
CA ARG A 175 6.22 8.83 1.34
C ARG A 175 7.62 8.43 1.74
N ILE A 176 8.53 8.49 0.79
CA ILE A 176 9.91 8.02 0.96
C ILE A 176 10.83 9.03 0.28
N ASN A 177 11.81 9.53 1.02
CA ASN A 177 12.70 10.63 0.58
C ASN A 177 11.91 11.84 0.05
N GLY A 178 10.89 12.27 0.79
CA GLY A 178 10.03 13.41 0.47
C GLY A 178 8.99 13.16 -0.63
N LYS A 179 9.13 12.07 -1.41
CA LYS A 179 8.29 11.77 -2.57
C LYS A 179 7.20 10.78 -2.21
N VAL A 180 5.96 11.08 -2.60
CA VAL A 180 4.87 10.11 -2.54
C VAL A 180 5.14 9.05 -3.60
N GLN A 181 5.01 7.78 -3.22
CA GLN A 181 5.09 6.65 -4.13
C GLN A 181 3.87 5.78 -3.89
N THR A 182 3.37 5.19 -4.97
CA THR A 182 2.16 4.36 -4.95
C THR A 182 2.51 2.99 -5.52
N ASN A 183 2.10 1.93 -4.86
CA ASN A 183 2.11 0.58 -5.40
C ASN A 183 0.67 0.13 -5.62
N ALA A 184 0.37 -0.39 -6.81
CA ALA A 184 -0.92 -0.98 -7.13
C ALA A 184 -0.76 -2.43 -7.53
N VAL A 185 -1.56 -3.31 -6.92
CA VAL A 185 -1.55 -4.75 -7.21
C VAL A 185 -2.89 -5.16 -7.80
N TRP A 186 -2.83 -5.75 -8.98
CA TRP A 186 -3.93 -6.47 -9.61
C TRP A 186 -3.75 -7.96 -9.38
N HIS A 187 -4.83 -8.63 -9.01
CA HIS A 187 -4.85 -10.09 -8.99
C HIS A 187 -5.19 -10.60 -10.39
N ASN A 188 -4.53 -11.68 -10.80
CA ASN A 188 -4.77 -12.35 -12.06
C ASN A 188 -5.07 -13.83 -11.82
N THR A 189 -6.29 -14.23 -12.15
CA THR A 189 -6.78 -15.61 -11.98
C THR A 189 -6.56 -16.48 -13.22
N ASN A 190 -5.82 -16.02 -14.24
CA ASN A 190 -5.63 -16.75 -15.49
C ASN A 190 -4.65 -17.95 -15.38
N GLY A 191 -5.13 -19.07 -14.83
CA GLY A 191 -4.48 -20.40 -14.96
C GLY A 191 -3.86 -20.98 -13.69
N GLY A 192 -4.09 -20.37 -12.53
CA GLY A 192 -3.73 -20.86 -11.21
C GLY A 192 -4.18 -19.87 -10.14
N ALA A 193 -4.51 -20.34 -8.94
CA ALA A 193 -5.29 -19.61 -7.95
C ALA A 193 -4.67 -18.30 -7.37
N ASN A 194 -3.51 -17.82 -7.83
CA ASN A 194 -2.72 -16.81 -7.09
C ASN A 194 -1.80 -15.91 -7.95
N GLY A 195 -2.14 -15.61 -9.21
CA GLY A 195 -1.32 -14.71 -10.03
C GLY A 195 -1.48 -13.24 -9.61
N THR A 196 -0.41 -12.43 -9.70
CA THR A 196 -0.48 -10.98 -9.43
C THR A 196 0.37 -10.18 -10.42
N VAL A 197 -0.06 -8.94 -10.67
CA VAL A 197 0.73 -7.89 -11.33
C VAL A 197 0.82 -6.72 -10.37
N SER A 198 2.04 -6.28 -10.09
CA SER A 198 2.35 -5.18 -9.18
C SER A 198 3.09 -4.10 -9.97
N ILE A 199 2.58 -2.86 -9.93
CA ILE A 199 3.20 -1.71 -10.58
C ILE A 199 3.48 -0.64 -9.51
N ASP A 200 4.72 -0.15 -9.49
CA ASP A 200 5.10 1.01 -8.69
C ASP A 200 5.00 2.27 -9.53
N PHE A 201 4.49 3.33 -8.92
CA PHE A 201 4.28 4.63 -9.54
C PHE A 201 5.02 5.73 -8.79
N SER A 202 5.51 6.70 -9.55
CA SER A 202 6.10 7.92 -9.00
C SER A 202 5.05 8.83 -8.33
N SER A 203 5.50 9.99 -7.84
CA SER A 203 4.63 11.02 -7.29
C SER A 203 3.63 11.58 -8.29
N HIS A 204 3.86 11.40 -9.59
CA HIS A 204 2.96 11.82 -10.66
C HIS A 204 2.02 10.69 -11.11
N ASN A 205 2.01 9.57 -10.39
CA ASN A 205 1.21 8.37 -10.69
C ASN A 205 1.51 7.77 -12.07
N THR A 206 2.76 7.87 -12.53
CA THR A 206 3.27 7.26 -13.75
C THR A 206 4.18 6.09 -13.39
N ALA A 207 4.08 4.99 -14.13
CA ALA A 207 4.72 3.72 -13.79
C ALA A 207 6.25 3.85 -13.84
N VAL A 208 6.93 3.42 -12.79
CA VAL A 208 8.40 3.49 -12.66
C VAL A 208 9.05 2.12 -12.51
N ASP A 209 8.29 1.15 -12.01
CA ASP A 209 8.73 -0.23 -11.89
C ASP A 209 7.53 -1.18 -11.98
N LYS A 210 7.80 -2.45 -12.31
CA LYS A 210 6.78 -3.49 -12.41
C LYS A 210 7.34 -4.86 -12.04
N SER A 211 6.51 -5.65 -11.38
CA SER A 211 6.76 -7.06 -11.09
C SER A 211 5.48 -7.89 -11.27
N GLN A 212 5.64 -9.19 -11.43
CA GLN A 212 4.54 -10.14 -11.48
C GLN A 212 4.91 -11.41 -10.72
N GLU A 213 3.89 -12.07 -10.19
CA GLU A 213 4.02 -13.43 -9.67
C GLU A 213 3.04 -14.34 -10.38
N LYS A 214 3.52 -15.50 -10.84
CA LYS A 214 2.69 -16.57 -11.45
C LYS A 214 1.81 -16.06 -12.61
N LEU A 215 2.21 -15.00 -13.29
CA LEU A 215 1.61 -14.56 -14.55
C LEU A 215 2.06 -15.52 -15.65
N ARG A 216 1.11 -16.17 -16.32
CA ARG A 216 1.35 -17.04 -17.47
C ARG A 216 0.93 -16.35 -18.77
#